data_AF-A0A1A8ZCE8-F1
#
_entry.id   AF-A0A1A8ZCE8-F1
#
_cell.length_a   1.000
_cell.length_b   1.000
_cell.length_c   1.000
_cell.angle_alpha   90.00
_cell.angle_beta   90.00
_cell.angle_gamma   90.00
#
_symmetry.space_group_name_H-M   'P 1'
#
loop_
_entity.id
_entity.type
_entity.pdbx_description
1 polymer ?
#
loop_
_entity_poly.entity_id
_entity_poly.type
_entity_poly.pdbx_seq_one_letter_code
_entity_poly.pdbx_strand_id
1 'polypeptide(L)'
;MRHGLEICCGGPAVTVSLLVELGQLAEQAGWDGVFFEDYLVHHAGDDPPTFDPWLLLAAIAGHTSHVRLGTTVTALPRRRPAKLAREVLTLDHLSGGRAGVAVGVGDPGDRGLAAFGEQTDLKTRAAMLDEGIDLLLGLLGGDRVTHHGTHYRADGVSMRPAPVQSPRVPVWIGGSTQARAVLRRAARADGIVPYKLTDTAGWSDFTPTEVRDLVAALPAARADGAPFDVALGGRRRRDDERAERAYLAELAAAGATWWLEYVPAGDPETMRAMVARGPLR
;
A
#
# COMPACT_ATOMS: atom_id res chain seq x y z
N MET A 1 -10.45 3.72 14.37
CA MET A 1 -9.45 3.68 13.28
C MET A 1 -8.77 2.32 13.33
N ARG A 2 -8.44 1.74 12.17
CA ARG A 2 -7.66 0.49 12.07
C ARG A 2 -6.16 0.78 12.14
N HIS A 3 -5.37 -0.20 12.57
CA HIS A 3 -3.94 -0.07 12.74
C HIS A 3 -3.22 -1.17 11.97
N GLY A 4 -2.38 -0.79 11.01
CA GLY A 4 -1.55 -1.71 10.23
C GLY A 4 -0.06 -1.49 10.47
N LEU A 5 0.72 -2.47 10.03
CA LEU A 5 2.17 -2.36 9.94
C LEU A 5 2.58 -2.22 8.49
N GLU A 6 3.49 -1.29 8.22
CA GLU A 6 4.26 -1.24 7.00
C GLU A 6 5.65 -1.77 7.29
N ILE A 7 5.96 -2.95 6.77
CA ILE A 7 7.20 -3.66 7.02
C ILE A 7 8.10 -3.48 5.81
N CYS A 8 9.35 -3.11 6.06
CA CYS A 8 10.36 -3.02 5.03
C CYS A 8 10.62 -4.40 4.38
N CYS A 9 10.71 -4.44 3.04
CA CYS A 9 10.95 -5.69 2.29
C CYS A 9 12.44 -5.95 1.97
N GLY A 10 13.36 -5.09 2.43
CA GLY A 10 14.78 -5.25 2.18
C GLY A 10 15.71 -4.62 3.23
N GLY A 11 16.91 -5.16 3.38
CA GLY A 11 17.87 -4.73 4.40
C GLY A 11 18.91 -5.79 4.75
N PRO A 12 20.00 -5.42 5.45
CA PRO A 12 21.15 -6.30 5.65
C PRO A 12 20.85 -7.54 6.50
N ALA A 13 19.88 -7.46 7.42
CA ALA A 13 19.54 -8.54 8.34
C ALA A 13 18.17 -9.19 8.07
N VAL A 14 17.45 -8.77 7.02
CA VAL A 14 16.13 -9.34 6.71
C VAL A 14 16.27 -10.66 5.95
N THR A 15 15.39 -11.60 6.25
CA THR A 15 15.28 -12.89 5.56
C THR A 15 13.81 -13.19 5.28
N VAL A 16 13.53 -14.05 4.31
CA VAL A 16 12.14 -14.47 4.01
C VAL A 16 11.46 -15.05 5.25
N SER A 17 12.14 -15.92 6.00
CA SER A 17 11.60 -16.51 7.23
C SER A 17 11.26 -15.47 8.27
N LEU A 18 12.12 -14.47 8.48
CA LEU A 18 11.85 -13.38 9.41
C LEU A 18 10.62 -12.57 8.98
N LEU A 19 10.52 -12.18 7.70
CA LEU A 19 9.41 -11.35 7.23
C LEU A 19 8.06 -12.09 7.31
N VAL A 20 8.06 -13.39 7.04
CA VAL A 20 6.86 -14.24 7.23
C VAL A 20 6.51 -14.38 8.71
N GLU A 21 7.50 -14.57 9.58
CA GLU A 21 7.33 -14.62 11.04
C GLU A 21 6.72 -13.31 11.56
N LEU A 22 7.23 -12.15 11.13
CA LEU A 22 6.70 -10.85 11.52
C LEU A 22 5.23 -10.67 11.09
N GLY A 23 4.85 -11.18 9.92
CA GLY A 23 3.45 -11.17 9.48
C GLY A 23 2.52 -12.01 10.39
N GLN A 24 2.98 -13.16 10.85
CA GLN A 24 2.24 -13.99 11.81
C GLN A 24 2.15 -13.33 13.19
N LEU A 25 3.28 -12.79 13.66
CA LEU A 25 3.36 -12.07 14.92
C LEU A 25 2.47 -10.83 14.92
N ALA A 26 2.33 -10.16 13.77
CA ALA A 26 1.44 -9.01 13.63
C ALA A 26 -0.02 -9.39 13.91
N GLU A 27 -0.50 -10.50 13.36
CA GLU A 27 -1.85 -10.98 13.65
C GLU A 27 -2.03 -11.36 15.13
N GLN A 28 -1.05 -12.08 15.70
CA GLN A 28 -1.07 -12.49 17.10
C GLN A 28 -1.07 -11.30 18.06
N ALA A 29 -0.36 -10.22 17.71
CA ALA A 29 -0.30 -8.98 18.47
C ALA A 29 -1.51 -8.05 18.25
N GLY A 30 -2.46 -8.44 17.39
CA GLY A 30 -3.74 -7.75 17.20
C GLY A 30 -3.71 -6.58 16.21
N TRP A 31 -2.73 -6.55 15.29
CA TRP A 31 -2.73 -5.61 14.17
C TRP A 31 -3.85 -5.94 13.17
N ASP A 32 -4.36 -4.93 12.48
CA ASP A 32 -5.45 -5.08 11.50
C ASP A 32 -4.94 -5.32 10.06
N GLY A 33 -3.65 -5.08 9.80
CA GLY A 33 -3.07 -5.28 8.48
C GLY A 33 -1.54 -5.31 8.44
N VAL A 34 -1.00 -6.00 7.45
CA VAL A 34 0.42 -6.12 7.12
C VAL A 34 0.61 -5.66 5.69
N PHE A 35 1.46 -4.65 5.53
CA PHE A 35 1.78 -4.02 4.26
C PHE A 35 3.28 -4.04 4.00
N PHE A 36 3.67 -4.18 2.74
CA PHE A 36 5.07 -4.06 2.33
C PHE A 36 5.27 -2.93 1.32
N GLU A 37 6.43 -2.31 1.38
CA GLU A 37 6.97 -1.51 0.29
C GLU A 37 7.31 -2.42 -0.90
N ASP A 38 7.35 -1.85 -2.11
CA ASP A 38 7.56 -2.59 -3.34
C ASP A 38 8.79 -2.09 -4.09
N TYR A 39 9.96 -2.60 -3.70
CA TYR A 39 11.25 -2.30 -4.30
C TYR A 39 11.83 -3.54 -4.97
N LEU A 40 12.45 -3.37 -6.15
CA LEU A 40 13.31 -4.41 -6.74
C LEU A 40 14.71 -4.40 -6.12
N VAL A 41 15.22 -3.21 -5.81
CA VAL A 41 16.47 -2.99 -5.09
C VAL A 41 16.16 -1.99 -3.99
N HIS A 42 16.19 -2.45 -2.74
CA HIS A 42 15.91 -1.59 -1.61
C HIS A 42 16.99 -0.50 -1.49
N HIS A 43 16.60 0.70 -1.07
CA HIS A 43 17.45 1.89 -1.09
C HIS A 43 18.44 1.98 0.10
N ALA A 44 18.42 1.00 1.01
CA ALA A 44 19.22 1.01 2.24
C ALA A 44 20.64 0.44 2.04
N GLY A 45 21.62 1.32 1.82
CA GLY A 45 23.02 0.91 1.68
C GLY A 45 23.37 0.43 0.27
N ASP A 46 24.36 -0.45 0.18
CA ASP A 46 24.87 -0.99 -1.08
C ASP A 46 24.17 -2.32 -1.42
N ASP A 47 23.08 -2.23 -2.17
CA ASP A 47 22.28 -3.35 -2.70
C ASP A 47 21.97 -4.44 -1.65
N PRO A 48 21.26 -4.10 -0.56
CA PRO A 48 20.93 -5.06 0.49
C PRO A 48 19.99 -6.17 -0.02
N PRO A 49 19.91 -7.31 0.69
CA PRO A 49 18.87 -8.31 0.44
C PRO A 49 17.49 -7.65 0.31
N THR A 50 16.81 -7.91 -0.81
CA THR A 50 15.48 -7.36 -1.12
C THR A 50 14.61 -8.50 -1.62
N PHE A 51 13.39 -8.60 -1.09
CA PHE A 51 12.48 -9.71 -1.40
C PHE A 51 11.19 -9.19 -2.04
N ASP A 52 10.62 -10.00 -2.95
CA ASP A 52 9.36 -9.65 -3.61
C ASP A 52 8.21 -9.60 -2.59
N PRO A 53 7.50 -8.46 -2.46
CA PRO A 53 6.46 -8.30 -1.46
C PRO A 53 5.25 -9.19 -1.72
N TRP A 54 4.93 -9.53 -2.97
CA TRP A 54 3.75 -10.34 -3.30
C TRP A 54 3.94 -11.80 -2.92
N LEU A 55 5.14 -12.34 -3.09
CA LEU A 55 5.50 -13.68 -2.61
C LEU A 55 5.51 -13.73 -1.08
N LEU A 56 6.00 -12.69 -0.40
CA LEU A 56 5.94 -12.58 1.06
C LEU A 56 4.49 -12.55 1.57
N LEU A 57 3.65 -11.70 0.98
CA LEU A 57 2.23 -11.60 1.32
C LEU A 57 1.50 -12.93 1.10
N ALA A 58 1.82 -13.65 0.02
CA ALA A 58 1.26 -14.98 -0.24
C ALA A 58 1.67 -15.99 0.84
N ALA A 59 2.94 -15.99 1.26
CA ALA A 59 3.41 -16.84 2.35
C ALA A 59 2.73 -16.49 3.69
N ILE A 60 2.55 -15.20 4.00
CA ILE A 60 1.87 -14.74 5.21
C ILE A 60 0.37 -15.10 5.17
N ALA A 61 -0.28 -15.03 4.01
CA ALA A 61 -1.69 -15.40 3.85
C ALA A 61 -1.97 -16.84 4.30
N GLY A 62 -1.05 -17.77 4.02
CA GLY A 62 -1.16 -19.17 4.44
C GLY A 62 -0.99 -19.43 5.95
N HIS A 63 -0.52 -18.43 6.71
CA HIS A 63 -0.27 -18.54 8.15
C HIS A 63 -1.10 -17.54 8.98
N THR A 64 -2.06 -16.84 8.37
CA THR A 64 -2.89 -15.83 9.02
C THR A 64 -4.34 -15.95 8.57
N SER A 65 -5.29 -15.41 9.35
CA SER A 65 -6.73 -15.57 9.10
C SER A 65 -7.52 -14.26 9.05
N HIS A 66 -6.96 -13.15 9.54
CA HIS A 66 -7.69 -11.91 9.81
C HIS A 66 -6.99 -10.65 9.30
N VAL A 67 -5.65 -10.57 9.37
CA VAL A 67 -4.93 -9.37 8.93
C VAL A 67 -5.15 -9.07 7.45
N ARG A 68 -5.41 -7.80 7.12
CA ARG A 68 -5.39 -7.33 5.73
C ARG A 68 -3.97 -7.43 5.17
N LEU A 69 -3.85 -7.80 3.90
CA LEU A 69 -2.58 -8.03 3.22
C LEU A 69 -2.48 -7.15 1.98
N GLY A 70 -1.42 -6.36 1.83
CA GLY A 70 -1.25 -5.53 0.64
C GLY A 70 0.10 -4.82 0.56
N THR A 71 0.21 -3.89 -0.37
CA THR A 71 1.41 -3.06 -0.54
C THR A 71 1.11 -1.59 -0.25
N THR A 72 2.12 -0.86 0.24
CA THR A 72 2.11 0.60 0.38
C THR A 72 3.47 1.16 -0.08
N VAL A 73 3.63 1.61 -1.33
CA VAL A 73 2.74 1.39 -2.48
C VAL A 73 3.50 0.70 -3.61
N THR A 74 2.78 -0.03 -4.46
CA THR A 74 3.30 -0.59 -5.71
C THR A 74 3.49 0.50 -6.76
N ALA A 75 4.71 0.64 -7.29
CA ALA A 75 5.01 1.48 -8.44
C ALA A 75 4.41 0.87 -9.72
N LEU A 76 3.13 1.17 -10.01
CA LEU A 76 2.40 0.56 -11.12
C LEU A 76 3.08 0.75 -12.49
N PRO A 77 3.71 1.90 -12.82
CA PRO A 77 4.40 2.07 -14.10
C PRO A 77 5.58 1.11 -14.34
N ARG A 78 6.15 0.50 -13.29
CA ARG A 78 7.19 -0.53 -13.40
C ARG A 78 6.61 -1.93 -13.65
N ARG A 79 5.29 -2.09 -13.61
CA ARG A 79 4.61 -3.38 -13.76
C ARG A 79 3.69 -3.40 -14.95
N ARG A 80 3.37 -4.63 -15.38
CA ARG A 80 2.25 -4.88 -16.28
C ARG A 80 0.97 -4.95 -15.44
N PRO A 81 -0.02 -4.04 -15.59
CA PRO A 81 -1.22 -4.03 -14.75
C PRO A 81 -1.97 -5.36 -14.74
N ALA A 82 -2.03 -6.06 -15.88
CA ALA A 82 -2.65 -7.37 -15.98
C ALA A 82 -1.92 -8.47 -15.17
N LYS A 83 -0.59 -8.39 -15.04
CA LYS A 83 0.18 -9.32 -14.21
C LYS A 83 -0.03 -9.04 -12.72
N LEU A 84 0.00 -7.77 -12.34
CA LEU A 84 -0.29 -7.34 -10.97
C LEU A 84 -1.72 -7.74 -10.56
N ALA A 85 -2.71 -7.51 -11.42
CA ALA A 85 -4.10 -7.90 -11.14
C ALA A 85 -4.21 -9.41 -10.88
N ARG A 86 -3.47 -10.25 -11.62
CA ARG A 86 -3.44 -11.70 -11.36
C ARG A 86 -2.81 -12.05 -10.02
N GLU A 87 -1.74 -11.37 -9.62
CA GLU A 87 -1.10 -11.55 -8.31
C GLU A 87 -2.05 -11.17 -7.18
N VAL A 88 -2.68 -10.00 -7.28
CA VAL A 88 -3.67 -9.50 -6.32
C VAL A 88 -4.86 -10.46 -6.19
N LEU A 89 -5.44 -10.93 -7.30
CA LEU A 89 -6.55 -11.88 -7.28
C LEU A 89 -6.14 -13.24 -6.69
N THR A 90 -4.90 -13.67 -6.95
CA THR A 90 -4.40 -14.93 -6.36
C THR A 90 -4.27 -14.78 -4.85
N LEU A 91 -3.72 -13.65 -4.38
CA LEU A 91 -3.64 -13.34 -2.95
C LEU A 91 -5.03 -13.19 -2.32
N ASP A 92 -5.99 -12.61 -3.03
CA ASP A 92 -7.38 -12.47 -2.59
C ASP A 92 -8.01 -13.83 -2.30
N HIS A 93 -7.87 -14.78 -3.22
CA HIS A 93 -8.32 -16.16 -3.02
C HIS A 93 -7.55 -16.88 -1.92
N LEU A 94 -6.23 -16.76 -1.90
CA LEU A 94 -5.38 -17.42 -0.90
C LEU A 94 -5.67 -16.92 0.52
N SER A 95 -5.98 -15.63 0.66
CA SER A 95 -6.25 -15.00 1.95
C SER A 95 -7.72 -15.06 2.37
N GLY A 96 -8.63 -15.54 1.51
CA GLY A 96 -10.06 -15.54 1.78
C GLY A 96 -10.69 -14.13 1.80
N GLY A 97 -10.23 -13.24 0.93
CA GLY A 97 -10.80 -11.90 0.78
C GLY A 97 -10.11 -10.81 1.60
N ARG A 98 -8.84 -10.99 2.00
CA ARG A 98 -8.09 -10.01 2.82
C ARG A 98 -7.09 -9.18 2.01
N ALA A 99 -6.99 -9.42 0.70
CA ALA A 99 -6.03 -8.73 -0.16
C ALA A 99 -6.42 -7.27 -0.43
N GLY A 100 -5.41 -6.47 -0.74
CA GLY A 100 -5.53 -5.11 -1.26
C GLY A 100 -4.26 -4.70 -1.99
N VAL A 101 -4.33 -3.60 -2.72
CA VAL A 101 -3.17 -3.02 -3.40
C VAL A 101 -3.21 -1.51 -3.30
N ALA A 102 -2.12 -0.87 -2.88
CA ALA A 102 -1.94 0.55 -3.10
C ALA A 102 -1.03 0.76 -4.31
N VAL A 103 -1.40 1.67 -5.21
CA VAL A 103 -0.61 1.99 -6.40
C VAL A 103 -0.19 3.45 -6.44
N GLY A 104 1.03 3.70 -6.91
CA GLY A 104 1.58 5.03 -7.08
C GLY A 104 2.48 5.13 -8.32
N VAL A 105 3.02 6.32 -8.55
CA VAL A 105 3.86 6.62 -9.74
C VAL A 105 5.27 6.06 -9.62
N GLY A 106 5.67 5.63 -8.41
CA GLY A 106 7.00 5.19 -8.06
C GLY A 106 7.91 6.35 -7.61
N ASP A 107 8.84 6.02 -6.72
CA ASP A 107 9.80 6.97 -6.16
C ASP A 107 10.79 7.45 -7.24
N PRO A 108 11.05 8.77 -7.39
CA PRO A 108 12.15 9.28 -8.20
C PRO A 108 13.52 8.66 -7.85
N GLY A 109 13.73 8.28 -6.59
CA GLY A 109 14.94 7.64 -6.07
C GLY A 109 15.02 6.13 -6.29
N ASP A 110 14.00 5.50 -6.90
CA ASP A 110 14.00 4.07 -7.18
C ASP A 110 15.03 3.72 -8.26
N ARG A 111 16.23 3.29 -7.82
CA ARG A 111 17.31 2.81 -8.70
C ARG A 111 16.85 1.69 -9.61
N GLY A 112 15.87 0.89 -9.17
CA GLY A 112 15.27 -0.20 -9.93
C GLY A 112 14.42 0.26 -11.12
N LEU A 113 14.19 1.57 -11.32
CA LEU A 113 13.65 2.05 -12.60
C LEU A 113 14.75 2.10 -13.66
N ALA A 114 15.73 2.99 -13.48
CA ALA A 114 16.76 3.24 -14.47
C ALA A 114 17.67 2.02 -14.70
N ALA A 115 18.05 1.30 -13.64
CA ALA A 115 18.98 0.17 -13.73
C ALA A 115 18.43 -1.01 -14.56
N PHE A 116 17.11 -1.16 -14.63
CA PHE A 116 16.44 -2.22 -15.39
C PHE A 116 15.80 -1.74 -16.70
N GLY A 117 16.06 -0.49 -17.11
CA GLY A 117 15.57 0.06 -18.37
C GLY A 117 14.08 0.40 -18.37
N GLU A 118 13.49 0.62 -17.19
CA GLU A 118 12.10 1.02 -17.06
C GLU A 118 11.90 2.49 -17.45
N GLN A 119 10.65 2.90 -17.64
CA GLN A 119 10.33 4.30 -17.95
C GLN A 119 10.74 5.21 -16.79
N THR A 120 11.64 6.16 -17.03
CA THR A 120 12.14 7.09 -16.00
C THR A 120 11.44 8.45 -16.03
N ASP A 121 10.92 8.87 -17.18
CA ASP A 121 10.22 10.15 -17.32
C ASP A 121 8.96 10.19 -16.44
N LEU A 122 8.92 11.14 -15.50
CA LEU A 122 7.85 11.22 -14.51
C LEU A 122 6.50 11.52 -15.16
N LYS A 123 6.47 12.33 -16.23
CA LYS A 123 5.22 12.67 -16.92
C LYS A 123 4.64 11.44 -17.61
N THR A 124 5.48 10.66 -18.28
CA THR A 124 5.09 9.41 -18.93
C THR A 124 4.65 8.38 -17.89
N ARG A 125 5.39 8.22 -16.78
CA ARG A 125 4.97 7.35 -15.66
C ARG A 125 3.63 7.78 -15.06
N ALA A 126 3.38 9.07 -14.94
CA ALA A 126 2.10 9.58 -14.44
C ALA A 126 0.94 9.23 -15.40
N ALA A 127 1.16 9.32 -16.72
CA ALA A 127 0.17 8.90 -17.73
C ALA A 127 -0.04 7.38 -17.71
N MET A 128 1.03 6.60 -17.58
CA MET A 128 0.96 5.15 -17.36
C MET A 128 0.17 4.81 -16.09
N LEU A 129 0.36 5.55 -14.99
CA LEU A 129 -0.40 5.33 -13.77
C LEU A 129 -1.89 5.66 -13.97
N ASP A 130 -2.22 6.78 -14.60
CA ASP A 130 -3.61 7.16 -14.87
C ASP A 130 -4.35 6.07 -15.67
N GLU A 131 -3.73 5.60 -16.76
CA GLU A 131 -4.28 4.53 -17.60
C GLU A 131 -4.30 3.17 -16.89
N GLY A 132 -3.24 2.87 -16.13
CA GLY A 132 -3.09 1.60 -15.41
C GLY A 132 -4.11 1.44 -14.29
N ILE A 133 -4.49 2.52 -13.60
CA ILE A 133 -5.53 2.50 -12.57
C ILE A 133 -6.87 2.07 -13.17
N ASP A 134 -7.26 2.66 -14.30
CA ASP A 134 -8.55 2.38 -14.94
C ASP A 134 -8.62 0.90 -15.38
N LEU A 135 -7.54 0.40 -15.97
CA LEU A 135 -7.43 -1.02 -16.32
C LEU A 135 -7.43 -1.93 -15.07
N LEU A 136 -6.67 -1.58 -14.03
CA LEU A 136 -6.55 -2.39 -12.81
C LEU A 136 -7.90 -2.52 -12.07
N LEU A 137 -8.64 -1.41 -11.92
CA LEU A 137 -9.96 -1.42 -11.29
C LEU A 137 -10.94 -2.34 -12.03
N GLY A 138 -10.95 -2.31 -13.37
CA GLY A 138 -11.78 -3.21 -14.17
C GLY A 138 -11.39 -4.68 -14.01
N LEU A 139 -10.10 -4.99 -14.07
CA LEU A 139 -9.60 -6.37 -13.96
C LEU A 139 -9.87 -6.99 -12.58
N LEU A 140 -9.77 -6.19 -11.52
CA LEU A 140 -10.00 -6.64 -10.14
C LEU A 140 -11.48 -6.80 -9.77
N GLY A 141 -12.41 -6.36 -10.63
CA GLY A 141 -13.86 -6.60 -10.47
C GLY A 141 -14.32 -7.95 -11.02
N GLY A 142 -13.52 -8.62 -11.86
CA GLY A 142 -13.84 -9.93 -12.44
C GLY A 142 -14.75 -9.90 -13.68
N ASP A 143 -15.31 -8.74 -14.03
CA ASP A 143 -16.08 -8.53 -15.26
C ASP A 143 -15.21 -8.61 -16.52
N ARG A 144 -15.86 -8.65 -17.69
CA ARG A 144 -15.16 -8.58 -18.98
C ARG A 144 -14.69 -7.16 -19.25
N VAL A 145 -13.40 -7.00 -19.49
CA VAL A 145 -12.70 -5.74 -19.72
C VAL A 145 -12.21 -5.64 -21.16
N THR A 146 -12.53 -4.50 -21.79
CA THR A 146 -11.89 -4.02 -23.01
C THR A 146 -11.27 -2.66 -22.73
N HIS A 147 -9.98 -2.52 -22.98
CA HIS A 147 -9.19 -1.31 -22.78
C HIS A 147 -8.15 -1.23 -23.88
N HIS A 148 -8.23 -0.23 -24.75
CA HIS A 148 -7.24 0.00 -25.81
C HIS A 148 -6.63 1.38 -25.59
N GLY A 149 -5.64 1.45 -24.71
CA GLY A 149 -4.95 2.70 -24.39
C GLY A 149 -3.57 2.82 -25.02
N THR A 150 -2.87 3.88 -24.67
CA THR A 150 -1.53 4.19 -25.20
C THR A 150 -0.48 3.27 -24.59
N HIS A 151 -0.62 2.95 -23.31
CA HIS A 151 0.37 2.19 -22.55
C HIS A 151 -0.01 0.72 -22.38
N TYR A 152 -1.30 0.42 -22.30
CA TYR A 152 -1.81 -0.91 -21.99
C TYR A 152 -2.98 -1.32 -22.89
N ARG A 153 -3.14 -2.64 -23.02
CA ARG A 153 -4.23 -3.23 -23.80
C ARG A 153 -4.84 -4.42 -23.07
N ALA A 154 -6.16 -4.50 -23.08
CA ALA A 154 -6.98 -5.65 -22.75
C ALA A 154 -8.12 -5.74 -23.77
N ASP A 155 -8.42 -6.91 -24.29
CA ASP A 155 -9.33 -7.04 -25.44
C ASP A 155 -10.39 -8.10 -25.16
N GLY A 156 -11.50 -7.67 -24.58
CA GLY A 156 -12.62 -8.55 -24.22
C GLY A 156 -12.24 -9.68 -23.28
N VAL A 157 -11.34 -9.47 -22.32
CA VAL A 157 -10.87 -10.51 -21.39
C VAL A 157 -11.52 -10.37 -20.01
N SER A 158 -11.67 -11.49 -19.28
CA SER A 158 -12.10 -11.49 -17.88
C SER A 158 -11.12 -12.32 -17.06
N MET A 159 -10.74 -11.84 -15.88
CA MET A 159 -9.89 -12.62 -14.97
C MET A 159 -10.75 -13.55 -14.13
N ARG A 160 -10.66 -14.85 -14.44
CA ARG A 160 -11.30 -15.92 -13.66
C ARG A 160 -10.28 -16.66 -12.78
N PRO A 161 -10.68 -17.17 -11.60
CA PRO A 161 -11.95 -16.89 -10.92
C PRO A 161 -12.11 -15.39 -10.59
N ALA A 162 -13.36 -14.93 -10.46
CA ALA A 162 -13.69 -13.58 -10.00
C ALA A 162 -13.15 -13.38 -8.56
N PRO A 163 -12.93 -12.14 -8.08
CA PRO A 163 -12.49 -11.90 -6.71
C PRO A 163 -13.45 -12.52 -5.68
N VAL A 164 -12.90 -12.87 -4.52
CA VAL A 164 -13.68 -13.23 -3.33
C VAL A 164 -14.42 -12.00 -2.79
N GLN A 165 -13.77 -10.84 -2.82
CA GLN A 165 -14.33 -9.56 -2.41
C GLN A 165 -15.27 -8.97 -3.49
N SER A 166 -16.34 -8.29 -3.06
CA SER A 166 -17.33 -7.62 -3.93
C SER A 166 -17.41 -6.13 -3.60
N PRO A 167 -17.52 -5.23 -4.61
CA PRO A 167 -17.60 -5.51 -6.05
C PRO A 167 -16.23 -5.80 -6.69
N ARG A 168 -15.13 -5.59 -5.95
CA ARG A 168 -13.75 -5.86 -6.39
C ARG A 168 -12.80 -5.97 -5.20
N VAL A 169 -11.56 -6.40 -5.44
CA VAL A 169 -10.46 -6.22 -4.47
C VAL A 169 -10.18 -4.71 -4.29
N PRO A 170 -10.09 -4.18 -3.05
CA PRO A 170 -9.93 -2.73 -2.86
C PRO A 170 -8.56 -2.21 -3.31
N VAL A 171 -8.59 -1.08 -4.03
CA VAL A 171 -7.42 -0.38 -4.54
C VAL A 171 -7.24 0.96 -3.83
N TRP A 172 -6.04 1.21 -3.31
CA TRP A 172 -5.67 2.50 -2.73
C TRP A 172 -4.72 3.27 -3.66
N ILE A 173 -4.73 4.60 -3.58
CA ILE A 173 -3.84 5.46 -4.35
C ILE A 173 -2.79 6.10 -3.46
N GLY A 174 -1.51 5.91 -3.79
CA GLY A 174 -0.38 6.55 -3.11
C GLY A 174 0.12 7.80 -3.82
N GLY A 175 0.61 8.76 -3.04
CA GLY A 175 1.33 9.92 -3.57
C GLY A 175 1.30 11.14 -2.66
N SER A 176 2.09 12.16 -3.03
CA SER A 176 2.09 13.45 -2.33
C SER A 176 0.76 14.18 -2.55
N THR A 177 0.15 14.67 -1.48
CA THR A 177 -1.06 15.50 -1.56
C THR A 177 -0.81 16.87 -2.18
N GLN A 178 0.45 17.30 -2.30
CA GLN A 178 0.83 18.51 -3.04
C GLN A 178 0.57 18.35 -4.56
N ALA A 179 0.55 17.12 -5.06
CA ALA A 179 0.17 16.85 -6.44
C ALA A 179 -1.34 16.62 -6.54
N ARG A 180 -2.08 17.61 -7.07
CA ARG A 180 -3.54 17.53 -7.28
C ARG A 180 -4.01 16.27 -8.02
N ALA A 181 -3.17 15.70 -8.87
CA ALA A 181 -3.46 14.45 -9.57
C ALA A 181 -3.68 13.24 -8.64
N VAL A 182 -3.06 13.23 -7.44
CA VAL A 182 -3.23 12.14 -6.46
C VAL A 182 -4.66 12.09 -5.95
N LEU A 183 -5.24 13.23 -5.56
CA LEU A 183 -6.64 13.29 -5.11
C LEU A 183 -7.61 12.92 -6.22
N ARG A 184 -7.38 13.39 -7.46
CA ARG A 184 -8.17 13.01 -8.63
C ARG A 184 -8.16 11.50 -8.88
N ARG A 185 -7.00 10.85 -8.74
CA ARG A 185 -6.87 9.39 -8.88
C ARG A 185 -7.59 8.67 -7.75
N ALA A 186 -7.38 9.11 -6.50
CA ALA A 186 -8.00 8.52 -5.32
C ALA A 186 -9.52 8.55 -5.38
N ALA A 187 -10.12 9.62 -5.91
CA ALA A 187 -11.57 9.74 -6.08
C ALA A 187 -12.22 8.66 -6.97
N ARG A 188 -11.43 7.90 -7.74
CA ARG A 188 -11.90 6.79 -8.59
C ARG A 188 -11.66 5.41 -7.95
N ALA A 189 -10.99 5.36 -6.81
CA ALA A 189 -10.53 4.14 -6.16
C ALA A 189 -11.27 3.91 -4.83
N ASP A 190 -10.70 3.08 -3.95
CA ASP A 190 -11.31 2.65 -2.69
C ASP A 190 -10.62 3.29 -1.46
N GLY A 191 -9.49 3.97 -1.68
CA GLY A 191 -8.77 4.65 -0.62
C GLY A 191 -7.56 5.44 -1.10
N ILE A 192 -6.89 6.09 -0.15
CA ILE A 192 -5.67 6.86 -0.36
C ILE A 192 -4.64 6.52 0.72
N VAL A 193 -3.36 6.43 0.32
CA VAL A 193 -2.18 6.32 1.18
C VAL A 193 -1.27 7.53 0.90
N PRO A 194 -1.62 8.72 1.40
CA PRO A 194 -0.92 9.94 1.03
C PRO A 194 0.31 10.17 1.89
N TYR A 195 1.20 11.01 1.38
CA TYR A 195 2.27 11.60 2.16
C TYR A 195 2.38 13.10 1.93
N LYS A 196 3.11 13.78 2.83
CA LYS A 196 3.37 15.21 2.74
C LYS A 196 4.87 15.46 2.81
N LEU A 197 5.42 16.11 1.77
CA LEU A 197 6.80 16.55 1.76
C LEU A 197 6.92 17.93 2.40
N THR A 198 8.01 18.15 3.13
CA THR A 198 8.44 19.48 3.57
C THR A 198 9.13 20.22 2.42
N ASP A 199 9.29 21.53 2.57
CA ASP A 199 10.04 22.37 1.60
C ASP A 199 11.51 21.95 1.44
N THR A 200 12.03 21.14 2.38
CA THR A 200 13.38 20.57 2.38
C THR A 200 13.43 19.11 1.90
N ALA A 201 12.38 18.64 1.22
CA ALA A 201 12.24 17.25 0.77
C ALA A 201 12.24 16.20 1.90
N GLY A 202 11.97 16.62 3.14
CA GLY A 202 11.69 15.73 4.26
C GLY A 202 10.22 15.31 4.28
N TRP A 203 9.87 14.43 5.21
CA TRP A 203 8.50 13.98 5.42
C TRP A 203 7.88 14.73 6.60
N SER A 204 6.58 14.98 6.54
CA SER A 204 5.85 15.60 7.65
C SER A 204 4.51 14.93 7.87
N ASP A 205 4.13 14.85 9.14
CA ASP A 205 2.87 14.29 9.56
C ASP A 205 1.69 15.20 9.18
N PHE A 206 0.54 14.57 8.92
CA PHE A 206 -0.71 15.28 8.71
C PHE A 206 -1.25 15.82 10.03
N THR A 207 -1.74 17.05 10.02
CA THR A 207 -2.52 17.60 11.14
C THR A 207 -3.99 17.18 11.03
N PRO A 208 -4.75 17.15 12.13
CA PRO A 208 -6.18 16.84 12.08
C PRO A 208 -6.99 17.75 11.14
N THR A 209 -6.59 19.02 10.97
CA THR A 209 -7.23 19.93 10.01
C THR A 209 -6.96 19.50 8.57
N GLU A 210 -5.71 19.18 8.22
CA GLU A 210 -5.38 18.69 6.88
C GLU A 210 -6.08 17.35 6.56
N VAL A 211 -6.27 16.49 7.58
CA VAL A 211 -7.05 15.25 7.40
C VAL A 211 -8.52 15.56 7.10
N ARG A 212 -9.14 16.53 7.80
CA ARG A 212 -10.51 16.95 7.48
C ARG A 212 -10.62 17.50 6.06
N ASP A 213 -9.66 18.32 5.64
CA ASP A 213 -9.62 18.87 4.28
C ASP A 213 -9.46 17.77 3.24
N LEU A 214 -8.61 16.77 3.52
CA LEU A 214 -8.42 15.60 2.68
C LEU A 214 -9.70 14.77 2.55
N VAL A 215 -10.34 14.46 3.67
CA VAL A 215 -11.60 13.69 3.71
C VAL A 215 -12.70 14.43 2.96
N ALA A 216 -12.80 15.76 3.12
CA ALA A 216 -13.79 16.58 2.42
C ALA A 216 -13.58 16.62 0.89
N ALA A 217 -12.35 16.37 0.42
CA ALA A 217 -12.00 16.34 -1.01
C ALA A 217 -12.17 14.95 -1.66
N LEU A 218 -12.53 13.92 -0.89
CA LEU A 218 -12.62 12.53 -1.33
C LEU A 218 -14.06 12.00 -1.25
N PRO A 219 -14.38 10.90 -1.96
CA PRO A 219 -15.67 10.24 -1.81
C PRO A 219 -15.95 9.84 -0.36
N ALA A 220 -17.21 9.91 0.07
CA ALA A 220 -17.59 9.49 1.42
C ALA A 220 -17.52 7.96 1.61
N ALA A 221 -17.77 7.20 0.55
CA ALA A 221 -17.83 5.75 0.57
C ALA A 221 -17.16 5.14 -0.66
N ARG A 222 -16.70 3.90 -0.51
CA ARG A 222 -16.16 3.03 -1.56
C ARG A 222 -17.28 2.44 -2.40
N ALA A 223 -16.91 1.71 -3.44
CA ALA A 223 -17.88 1.05 -4.33
C ALA A 223 -18.73 -0.03 -3.65
N ASP A 224 -18.26 -0.61 -2.54
CA ASP A 224 -19.02 -1.58 -1.73
C ASP A 224 -19.87 -0.94 -0.62
N GLY A 225 -19.90 0.39 -0.55
CA GLY A 225 -20.63 1.13 0.48
C GLY A 225 -19.92 1.26 1.82
N ALA A 226 -18.75 0.64 2.01
CA ALA A 226 -17.93 0.89 3.19
C ALA A 226 -17.31 2.31 3.14
N PRO A 227 -16.91 2.89 4.29
CA PRO A 227 -16.24 4.19 4.31
C PRO A 227 -14.99 4.21 3.43
N PHE A 228 -14.76 5.34 2.73
CA PHE A 228 -13.54 5.52 1.94
C PHE A 228 -12.30 5.43 2.82
N ASP A 229 -11.31 4.62 2.41
CA ASP A 229 -10.13 4.41 3.23
C ASP A 229 -9.16 5.59 3.12
N VAL A 230 -9.00 6.34 4.20
CA VAL A 230 -7.89 7.30 4.39
C VAL A 230 -6.85 6.65 5.30
N ALA A 231 -5.72 6.23 4.72
CA ALA A 231 -4.64 5.53 5.41
C ALA A 231 -3.40 6.41 5.55
N LEU A 232 -3.12 6.82 6.78
CA LEU A 232 -2.00 7.71 7.12
C LEU A 232 -0.91 6.92 7.84
N GLY A 233 0.29 7.47 7.93
CA GLY A 233 1.41 6.85 8.65
C GLY A 233 2.65 6.78 7.79
N GLY A 234 3.26 5.60 7.71
CA GLY A 234 4.56 5.40 7.05
C GLY A 234 5.72 5.92 7.89
N ARG A 235 5.54 5.99 9.22
CA ARG A 235 6.58 6.37 10.16
C ARG A 235 6.57 5.51 11.41
N ARG A 236 7.71 5.51 12.10
CA ARG A 236 7.85 4.86 13.41
C ARG A 236 6.97 5.55 14.45
N ARG A 237 6.47 4.76 15.41
CA ARG A 237 5.87 5.27 16.65
C ARG A 237 6.85 6.18 17.38
N ARG A 238 6.36 7.30 17.92
CA ARG A 238 7.14 8.20 18.78
C ARG A 238 7.31 7.60 20.18
N ASP A 239 8.38 7.98 20.87
CA ASP A 239 8.68 7.47 22.22
C ASP A 239 7.64 7.90 23.26
N ASP A 240 7.09 9.11 23.13
CA ASP A 240 5.98 9.57 23.98
C ASP A 240 4.65 8.95 23.51
N GLU A 241 4.36 7.74 24.02
CA GLU A 241 3.13 7.01 23.67
C GLU A 241 1.85 7.74 24.09
N ARG A 242 1.89 8.60 25.11
CA ARG A 242 0.71 9.37 25.53
C ARG A 242 0.40 10.44 24.50
N ALA A 243 1.40 11.20 24.07
CA ALA A 243 1.24 12.20 23.02
C ALA A 243 0.88 11.53 21.68
N GLU A 244 1.48 10.39 21.37
CA GLU A 244 1.17 9.63 20.17
C GLU A 244 -0.29 9.15 20.16
N ARG A 245 -0.80 8.58 21.27
CA ARG A 245 -2.20 8.15 21.36
C ARG A 245 -3.18 9.31 21.20
N ALA A 246 -2.88 10.46 21.81
CA ALA A 246 -3.69 11.67 21.64
C ALA A 246 -3.72 12.11 20.17
N TYR A 247 -2.57 12.14 19.50
CA TYR A 247 -2.47 12.47 18.08
C TYR A 247 -3.29 11.49 17.20
N LEU A 248 -3.16 10.18 17.41
CA LEU A 248 -3.92 9.18 16.66
C LEU A 248 -5.44 9.31 16.87
N ALA A 249 -5.88 9.62 18.08
CA ALA A 249 -7.28 9.87 18.38
C ALA A 249 -7.81 11.11 17.63
N GLU A 250 -7.02 12.18 17.54
CA GLU A 250 -7.39 13.38 16.78
C GLU A 250 -7.46 13.12 15.27
N LEU A 251 -6.54 12.31 14.71
CA LEU A 251 -6.61 11.90 13.31
C LEU A 251 -7.84 11.05 13.02
N ALA A 252 -8.14 10.09 13.91
CA ALA A 252 -9.33 9.25 13.79
C ALA A 252 -10.62 10.10 13.83
N ALA A 253 -10.69 11.07 14.75
CA ALA A 253 -11.81 12.01 14.82
C ALA A 253 -11.91 12.93 13.59
N ALA A 254 -10.78 13.21 12.92
CA ALA A 254 -10.74 13.95 11.67
C ALA A 254 -11.14 13.12 10.42
N GLY A 255 -11.33 11.81 10.58
CA GLY A 255 -11.78 10.90 9.51
C GLY A 255 -10.70 9.97 8.95
N ALA A 256 -9.51 9.91 9.56
CA ALA A 256 -8.54 8.88 9.22
C ALA A 256 -9.09 7.48 9.58
N THR A 257 -9.00 6.56 8.63
CA THR A 257 -9.55 5.20 8.77
C THR A 257 -8.48 4.17 9.10
N TRP A 258 -7.22 4.44 8.72
CA TRP A 258 -6.06 3.63 9.06
C TRP A 258 -4.88 4.46 9.55
N TRP A 259 -4.14 3.91 10.50
CA TRP A 259 -2.78 4.28 10.83
C TRP A 259 -1.82 3.15 10.47
N LEU A 260 -0.79 3.43 9.68
CA LEU A 260 0.24 2.49 9.26
C LEU A 260 1.56 2.80 9.97
N GLU A 261 1.94 1.95 10.90
CA GLU A 261 3.19 2.11 11.65
C GLU A 261 4.35 1.43 10.91
N TYR A 262 5.44 2.16 10.68
CA TYR A 262 6.58 1.66 9.91
C TYR A 262 7.54 0.83 10.78
N VAL A 263 7.90 -0.35 10.27
CA VAL A 263 8.94 -1.24 10.81
C VAL A 263 10.13 -1.21 9.86
N PRO A 264 11.19 -0.44 10.15
CA PRO A 264 12.37 -0.38 9.31
C PRO A 264 13.12 -1.71 9.35
N ALA A 265 13.87 -2.00 8.30
CA ALA A 265 14.86 -3.06 8.36
C ALA A 265 15.91 -2.76 9.42
N GLY A 266 16.24 -3.77 10.22
CA GLY A 266 17.20 -3.64 11.31
C GLY A 266 17.46 -4.99 11.95
N ASP A 267 17.96 -4.94 13.19
CA ASP A 267 18.18 -6.13 13.99
C ASP A 267 16.85 -6.94 14.16
N PRO A 268 16.86 -8.27 13.94
CA PRO A 268 15.65 -9.09 14.02
C PRO A 268 14.94 -9.07 15.38
N GLU A 269 15.66 -8.97 16.49
CA GLU A 269 15.04 -8.91 17.83
C GLU A 269 14.30 -7.58 18.00
N THR A 270 14.91 -6.48 17.55
CA THR A 270 14.29 -5.16 17.53
C THR A 270 13.03 -5.13 16.66
N MET A 271 13.08 -5.72 15.46
CA MET A 271 11.91 -5.80 14.57
C MET A 271 10.78 -6.60 15.22
N ARG A 272 11.08 -7.75 15.84
CA ARG A 272 10.08 -8.55 16.57
C ARG A 272 9.46 -7.77 17.73
N ALA A 273 10.27 -7.07 18.52
CA ALA A 273 9.78 -6.25 19.63
C ALA A 273 8.83 -5.12 19.15
N MET A 274 9.15 -4.49 18.01
CA MET A 274 8.29 -3.47 17.39
C MET A 274 6.94 -4.02 16.93
N VAL A 275 6.88 -5.28 16.47
CA VAL A 275 5.62 -5.92 16.06
C VAL A 275 4.85 -6.42 17.29
N ALA A 276 5.52 -7.08 18.23
CA ALA A 276 4.94 -7.72 19.41
C ALA A 276 4.24 -6.74 20.37
N ARG A 277 4.64 -5.45 20.37
CA ARG A 277 3.99 -4.42 21.20
C ARG A 277 2.52 -4.15 20.83
N GLY A 278 2.07 -4.59 19.65
CA GLY A 278 0.71 -4.40 19.18
C GLY A 278 0.36 -2.94 18.84
N PRO A 279 -0.86 -2.70 18.33
CA PRO A 279 -1.29 -1.36 17.93
C PRO A 279 -1.53 -0.42 19.12
N LEU A 280 -1.17 0.85 18.95
CA LEU A 280 -1.45 1.90 19.93
C LEU A 280 -2.89 2.45 19.74
N ARG A 281 -3.84 1.94 20.54
CA ARG A 281 -5.29 2.25 20.43
C ARG A 281 -5.80 3.34 21.38
#